data_AF-A0A6P5U3T1-F1
#
_entry.id   AF-A0A6P5U3T1-F1
#
_cell.length_a   1.000
_cell.length_b   1.000
_cell.length_c   1.000
_cell.angle_alpha   90.00
_cell.angle_beta   90.00
_cell.angle_gamma   90.00
#
_symmetry.space_group_name_H-M   'P 1'
#
loop_
_entity.id
_entity.type
_entity.pdbx_description
1 polymer ?
#
loop_
_entity_poly.entity_id
_entity_poly.type
_entity_poly.pdbx_seq_one_letter_code
_entity_poly.pdbx_strand_id
1 'polypeptide(L)'
;MEHQETSVEKEGVAGRGLIDLVFSWSMEDVLNRNLYKNQVTKIPDTFSTVTSYMKTFIPLLVEETHADLLSSMETLPQAPTCEILAVKPKGHKNAKDFFYFITIRGSGEAENYEPQPGDLIALTDIRPKCSDHLNSPRDSYLIAYVIPGGDDRVFIRSSKPISRGGGEGGGKLFAVYLINMTTNVRIWKALISEKANTNIIKNVLQVQPNSSQGGNSCSICFSKEKCSPALSIKWPSMCSDLNDSQEAAVWNCISLSKCTHQNTIKLIWGPPGTGKTKTVSMSLFALLKLKCRTLTCAPTNVAVLEVTARLLGLINQSLDYGKYGLGDIILFGNGERMKIDNFDDLVE
;
A
#
# COMPACT_ATOMS: atom_id res chain seq x y z
N MET A 1 -20.74 -1.32 -40.70
CA MET A 1 -20.26 0.03 -40.33
C MET A 1 -20.80 0.29 -38.93
N GLU A 2 -20.12 -0.26 -37.93
CA GLU A 2 -20.47 -0.06 -36.52
C GLU A 2 -19.19 0.40 -35.83
N HIS A 3 -19.24 1.64 -35.34
CA HIS A 3 -18.19 2.26 -34.58
C HIS A 3 -18.10 1.56 -33.22
N GLN A 4 -17.02 0.81 -33.00
CA GLN A 4 -16.62 0.37 -31.67
C GLN A 4 -15.69 1.44 -31.10
N GLU A 5 -16.28 2.42 -30.39
CA GLU A 5 -15.53 3.33 -29.54
C GLU A 5 -14.94 2.53 -28.37
N THR A 6 -13.68 2.14 -28.49
CA THR A 6 -12.88 1.68 -27.37
C THR A 6 -12.63 2.86 -26.43
N SER A 7 -13.37 2.89 -25.32
CA SER A 7 -13.16 3.80 -24.21
C SER A 7 -11.82 3.52 -23.54
N VAL A 8 -10.78 4.22 -23.98
CA VAL A 8 -9.49 4.28 -23.29
C VAL A 8 -9.71 5.09 -22.01
N GLU A 9 -9.89 4.40 -20.87
CA GLU A 9 -9.84 5.04 -19.56
C GLU A 9 -8.51 5.81 -19.44
N LYS A 10 -8.62 7.11 -19.20
CA LYS A 10 -7.46 7.99 -18.99
C LYS A 10 -6.75 7.55 -17.72
N GLU A 11 -5.68 6.77 -17.85
CA GLU A 11 -4.72 6.52 -16.78
C GLU A 11 -4.04 7.84 -16.38
N GLY A 12 -4.67 8.59 -15.49
CA GLY A 12 -4.00 9.63 -14.72
C GLY A 12 -3.02 8.98 -13.74
N VAL A 13 -1.86 9.60 -13.53
CA VAL A 13 -0.89 9.17 -12.50
C VAL A 13 -1.63 9.01 -11.17
N ALA A 14 -1.66 7.79 -10.63
CA ALA A 14 -2.30 7.53 -9.35
C ALA A 14 -1.62 8.37 -8.26
N GLY A 15 -2.41 9.03 -7.39
CA GLY A 15 -1.87 9.92 -6.35
C GLY A 15 -1.33 11.26 -6.86
N ARG A 16 -1.67 11.66 -8.10
CA ARG A 16 -1.29 12.95 -8.69
C ARG A 16 -1.43 14.13 -7.72
N GLY A 17 -2.51 14.21 -6.93
CA GLY A 17 -2.72 15.31 -5.99
C GLY A 17 -1.61 15.45 -4.95
N LEU A 18 -1.16 14.35 -4.35
CA LEU A 18 -0.05 14.36 -3.40
C LEU A 18 1.28 14.66 -4.11
N ILE A 19 1.53 14.04 -5.26
CA ILE A 19 2.77 14.26 -6.03
C ILE A 19 2.88 15.71 -6.48
N ASP A 20 1.78 16.31 -6.95
CA ASP A 20 1.72 17.72 -7.36
C ASP A 20 1.98 18.65 -6.17
N LEU A 21 1.51 18.30 -4.97
CA LEU A 21 1.80 19.03 -3.75
C LEU A 21 3.29 18.94 -3.39
N VAL A 22 3.89 17.75 -3.42
CA VAL A 22 5.32 17.56 -3.16
C VAL A 22 6.17 18.32 -4.18
N PHE A 23 5.79 18.31 -5.46
CA PHE A 23 6.45 19.08 -6.51
C PHE A 23 6.34 20.60 -6.34
N SER A 24 5.36 21.08 -5.56
CA SER A 24 5.18 22.50 -5.28
C SER A 24 6.08 23.02 -4.16
N TRP A 25 6.65 22.13 -3.33
CA TRP A 25 7.56 22.54 -2.26
C TRP A 25 8.86 23.09 -2.82
N SER A 26 9.25 24.25 -2.31
CA SER A 26 10.62 24.76 -2.46
C SER A 26 11.56 24.02 -1.52
N MET A 27 12.87 24.18 -1.72
CA MET A 27 13.84 23.64 -0.77
C MET A 27 13.70 24.26 0.63
N GLU A 28 13.30 25.53 0.72
CA GLU A 28 13.00 26.18 2.01
C GLU A 28 11.82 25.52 2.70
N ASP A 29 10.75 25.19 1.95
CA ASP A 29 9.61 24.46 2.47
C ASP A 29 10.01 23.08 2.99
N VAL A 30 10.80 22.33 2.21
CA VAL A 30 11.27 20.99 2.59
C VAL A 30 12.12 21.02 3.86
N LEU A 31 13.00 22.01 4.00
CA LEU A 31 13.86 22.16 5.17
C LEU A 31 13.14 22.77 6.39
N ASN A 32 11.91 23.27 6.22
CA ASN A 32 11.14 23.89 7.29
C ASN A 32 10.39 22.84 8.13
N ARG A 33 10.97 22.50 9.29
CA ARG A 33 10.37 21.62 10.32
C ARG A 33 8.99 22.03 10.83
N ASN A 34 8.55 23.26 10.58
CA ASN A 34 7.27 23.79 11.06
C ASN A 34 6.25 24.05 9.94
N LEU A 35 6.50 23.57 8.71
CA LEU A 35 5.67 23.86 7.53
C LEU A 35 4.18 23.57 7.76
N TYR A 36 3.84 22.42 8.38
CA TYR A 36 2.45 22.04 8.66
C TYR A 36 2.05 22.09 10.14
N LYS A 37 2.87 22.70 11.01
CA LYS A 37 2.63 22.76 12.47
C LYS A 37 1.22 23.23 12.85
N ASN A 38 0.68 24.19 12.11
CA ASN A 38 -0.64 24.79 12.37
C ASN A 38 -1.77 24.15 11.52
N GLN A 39 -1.44 23.24 10.62
CA GLN A 39 -2.39 22.55 9.74
C GLN A 39 -2.79 21.17 10.28
N VAL A 40 -1.91 20.55 11.08
CA VAL A 40 -2.18 19.29 11.77
C VAL A 40 -2.90 19.57 13.09
N THR A 41 -4.12 19.03 13.23
CA THR A 41 -4.94 19.17 14.43
C THR A 41 -5.08 17.82 15.14
N LYS A 42 -5.42 17.87 16.44
CA LYS A 42 -5.72 16.66 17.21
C LYS A 42 -6.88 15.91 16.55
N ILE A 43 -6.69 14.61 16.30
CA ILE A 43 -7.73 13.73 15.75
C ILE A 43 -8.91 13.70 16.75
N PRO A 44 -10.14 14.03 16.32
CA PRO A 44 -11.32 13.90 17.15
C PRO A 44 -11.61 12.44 17.54
N ASP A 45 -12.19 12.24 18.73
CA ASP A 45 -12.59 10.90 19.19
C ASP A 45 -13.80 10.36 18.39
N THR A 46 -14.61 11.25 17.80
CA THR A 46 -15.80 10.89 17.02
C THR A 46 -15.94 11.75 15.76
N PHE A 47 -16.64 11.22 14.75
CA PHE A 47 -16.88 11.91 13.49
C PHE A 47 -18.36 11.84 13.11
N SER A 48 -18.93 12.99 12.75
CA SER A 48 -20.33 13.09 12.31
C SER A 48 -20.56 12.63 10.87
N THR A 49 -19.51 12.58 10.05
CA THR A 49 -19.60 12.15 8.65
C THR A 49 -18.33 11.43 8.20
N VAL A 50 -18.46 10.50 7.25
CA VAL A 50 -17.32 9.84 6.59
C VAL A 50 -16.43 10.87 5.89
N THR A 51 -17.02 11.90 5.29
CA THR A 51 -16.26 12.96 4.61
C THR A 51 -15.37 13.73 5.59
N SER A 52 -15.89 14.08 6.77
CA SER A 52 -15.09 14.73 7.82
C SER A 52 -13.95 13.82 8.27
N TYR A 53 -14.24 12.53 8.48
CA TYR A 53 -13.22 11.54 8.82
C TYR A 53 -12.10 11.50 7.78
N MET A 54 -12.43 11.29 6.51
CA MET A 54 -11.42 11.20 5.43
C MET A 54 -10.59 12.49 5.31
N LYS A 55 -11.23 13.66 5.42
CA LYS A 55 -10.54 14.96 5.31
C LYS A 55 -9.55 15.21 6.45
N THR A 56 -9.83 14.74 7.66
CA THR A 56 -8.94 14.93 8.82
C THR A 56 -7.57 14.28 8.61
N PHE A 57 -7.50 13.14 7.90
CA PHE A 57 -6.24 12.43 7.66
C PHE A 57 -5.40 12.99 6.51
N ILE A 58 -5.95 13.88 5.68
CA ILE A 58 -5.22 14.49 4.56
C ILE A 58 -4.00 15.31 5.05
N PRO A 59 -4.13 16.31 5.93
CA PRO A 59 -2.98 17.09 6.40
C PRO A 59 -1.99 16.23 7.21
N LEU A 60 -2.46 15.20 7.91
CA LEU A 60 -1.59 14.24 8.62
C LEU A 60 -0.68 13.47 7.65
N LEU A 61 -1.25 12.98 6.54
CA LEU A 61 -0.48 12.27 5.52
C LEU A 61 0.52 13.19 4.81
N VAL A 62 0.16 14.46 4.61
CA VAL A 62 1.03 15.46 4.00
C VAL A 62 2.21 15.76 4.93
N GLU A 63 1.97 15.93 6.23
CA GLU A 63 3.04 16.12 7.22
C GLU A 63 3.96 14.90 7.32
N GLU A 64 3.41 13.69 7.34
CA GLU A 64 4.22 12.45 7.33
C GLU A 64 5.13 12.40 6.08
N THR A 65 4.57 12.71 4.91
CA THR A 65 5.32 12.75 3.65
C THR A 65 6.41 13.84 3.67
N HIS A 66 6.12 14.99 4.28
CA HIS A 66 7.07 16.09 4.43
C HIS A 66 8.21 15.70 5.39
N ALA A 67 7.88 15.10 6.54
CA ALA A 67 8.86 14.64 7.52
C ALA A 67 9.81 13.56 6.95
N ASP A 68 9.27 12.61 6.18
CA ASP A 68 10.06 11.61 5.44
C ASP A 68 11.05 12.29 4.48
N LEU A 69 10.57 13.28 3.71
CA LEU A 69 11.40 14.00 2.75
C LEU A 69 12.47 14.86 3.43
N LEU A 70 12.12 15.55 4.52
CA LEU A 70 13.05 16.30 5.34
C LEU A 70 14.15 15.39 5.89
N SER A 71 13.80 14.22 6.45
CA SER A 71 14.77 13.25 6.97
C SER A 71 15.72 12.75 5.87
N SER A 72 15.19 12.56 4.66
CA SER A 72 16.01 12.22 3.50
C SER A 72 17.01 13.32 3.14
N MET A 73 16.61 14.60 3.21
CA MET A 73 17.53 15.72 2.95
C MET A 73 18.70 15.79 3.95
N GLU A 74 18.47 15.38 5.20
CA GLU A 74 19.52 15.35 6.23
C GLU A 74 20.57 14.25 5.99
N THR A 75 20.22 13.22 5.23
CA THR A 75 21.07 12.06 4.90
C THR A 75 21.44 11.98 3.42
N LEU A 76 21.19 13.07 2.68
CA LEU A 76 21.42 13.18 1.23
C LEU A 76 22.85 12.80 0.78
N PRO A 77 23.94 13.13 1.51
CA PRO A 77 25.29 12.77 1.06
C PRO A 77 25.54 11.26 0.99
N GLN A 78 24.79 10.48 1.77
CA GLN A 78 24.85 9.02 1.82
C GLN A 78 23.77 8.37 0.94
N ALA A 79 22.89 9.17 0.31
CA ALA A 79 21.77 8.66 -0.44
C ALA A 79 22.23 7.83 -1.66
N PRO A 80 21.55 6.70 -1.95
CA PRO A 80 21.77 5.94 -3.16
C PRO A 80 21.67 6.84 -4.40
N THR A 81 22.67 6.75 -5.28
CA THR A 81 22.80 7.62 -6.45
C THR A 81 23.17 6.80 -7.68
N CYS A 82 22.68 7.20 -8.85
CA CYS A 82 23.12 6.65 -10.14
C CYS A 82 23.30 7.73 -11.21
N GLU A 83 24.20 7.47 -12.16
CA GLU A 83 24.45 8.37 -13.30
C GLU A 83 23.41 8.15 -14.40
N ILE A 84 22.80 9.25 -14.86
CA ILE A 84 21.88 9.27 -16.00
C ILE A 84 22.68 9.56 -17.27
N LEU A 85 22.66 8.60 -18.20
CA LEU A 85 23.32 8.68 -19.50
C LEU A 85 22.50 9.48 -20.52
N ALA A 86 21.17 9.36 -20.48
CA ALA A 86 20.30 10.03 -21.43
C ALA A 86 18.94 10.37 -20.82
N VAL A 87 18.37 11.49 -21.24
CA VAL A 87 17.01 11.93 -20.90
C VAL A 87 16.27 12.17 -22.21
N LYS A 88 15.17 11.46 -22.44
CA LYS A 88 14.34 11.59 -23.64
C LYS A 88 12.93 12.05 -23.24
N PRO A 89 12.45 13.22 -23.70
CA PRO A 89 11.09 13.66 -23.41
C PRO A 89 10.08 12.69 -24.02
N LYS A 90 9.05 12.35 -23.25
CA LYS A 90 7.84 11.69 -23.75
C LYS A 90 6.87 12.81 -24.11
N GLY A 91 6.42 12.83 -25.37
CA GLY A 91 5.62 13.92 -25.94
C GLY A 91 4.56 14.50 -24.99
N HIS A 92 4.45 15.82 -24.95
CA HIS A 92 3.62 16.52 -23.98
C HIS A 92 2.14 16.41 -24.36
N LYS A 93 1.32 15.85 -23.47
CA LYS A 93 -0.15 15.93 -23.58
C LYS A 93 -0.68 17.26 -23.00
N ASN A 94 0.02 17.84 -22.01
CA ASN A 94 -0.35 19.08 -21.31
C ASN A 94 0.90 19.94 -21.01
N ALA A 95 0.75 21.26 -20.96
CA ALA A 95 1.84 22.21 -20.71
C ALA A 95 2.48 22.11 -19.30
N LYS A 96 1.84 21.42 -18.36
CA LYS A 96 2.31 21.27 -16.96
C LYS A 96 2.88 19.88 -16.64
N ASP A 97 2.98 19.01 -17.63
CA ASP A 97 3.37 17.61 -17.43
C ASP A 97 4.67 17.26 -18.14
N PHE A 98 5.75 17.23 -17.35
CA PHE A 98 7.10 16.96 -17.84
C PHE A 98 7.44 15.48 -17.66
N PHE A 99 7.15 14.68 -18.69
CA PHE A 99 7.40 13.25 -18.72
C PHE A 99 8.67 12.93 -19.50
N TYR A 100 9.51 12.04 -18.96
CA TYR A 100 10.77 11.65 -19.57
C TYR A 100 11.03 10.15 -19.40
N PHE A 101 11.75 9.58 -20.36
CA PHE A 101 12.47 8.32 -20.18
C PHE A 101 13.92 8.65 -19.86
N ILE A 102 14.44 8.07 -18.78
CA ILE A 102 15.86 8.16 -18.43
C ILE A 102 16.56 6.83 -18.68
N THR A 103 17.80 6.89 -19.15
CA THR A 103 18.70 5.74 -19.30
C THR A 103 19.79 5.88 -18.26
N ILE A 104 19.93 4.88 -17.38
CA ILE A 104 20.93 4.84 -16.32
C ILE A 104 22.16 4.07 -16.78
N ARG A 105 23.33 4.40 -16.21
CA ARG A 105 24.56 3.64 -16.44
C ARG A 105 24.45 2.28 -15.74
N GLY A 106 24.62 1.18 -16.49
CA GLY A 106 24.57 -0.18 -15.97
C GLY A 106 25.66 -0.47 -14.92
N SER A 107 25.39 -1.42 -14.03
CA SER A 107 26.18 -1.74 -12.84
C SER A 107 27.60 -2.21 -13.17
N GLY A 108 28.58 -1.31 -13.02
CA GLY A 108 29.98 -1.64 -12.78
C GLY A 108 30.30 -1.30 -11.33
N GLU A 109 30.90 -2.26 -10.60
CA GLU A 109 31.22 -2.26 -9.17
C GLU A 109 31.52 -0.87 -8.57
N ALA A 110 30.49 -0.23 -7.95
CA ALA A 110 30.59 0.68 -6.79
C ALA A 110 29.34 1.58 -6.55
N GLU A 111 28.43 1.78 -7.51
CA GLU A 111 27.30 2.74 -7.34
C GLU A 111 25.95 2.13 -7.76
N ASN A 112 25.23 1.56 -6.77
CA ASN A 112 24.20 0.52 -6.93
C ASN A 112 22.74 1.00 -6.81
N TYR A 113 22.38 2.20 -7.27
CA TYR A 113 20.97 2.64 -7.23
C TYR A 113 20.26 2.44 -8.57
N GLU A 114 19.21 1.61 -8.57
CA GLU A 114 18.27 1.51 -9.68
C GLU A 114 16.91 2.11 -9.27
N PRO A 115 16.47 3.22 -9.90
CA PRO A 115 15.22 3.86 -9.54
C PRO A 115 14.01 2.93 -9.71
N GLN A 116 13.24 2.78 -8.65
CA GLN A 116 12.07 1.89 -8.60
C GLN A 116 10.76 2.68 -8.73
N PRO A 117 9.69 2.07 -9.27
CA PRO A 117 8.38 2.70 -9.28
C PRO A 117 7.96 3.19 -7.88
N GLY A 118 7.53 4.45 -7.83
CA GLY A 118 7.17 5.12 -6.59
C GLY A 118 8.29 5.90 -5.92
N ASP A 119 9.53 5.78 -6.38
CA ASP A 119 10.64 6.60 -5.87
C ASP A 119 10.44 8.07 -6.25
N LEU A 120 10.71 8.94 -5.28
CA LEU A 120 10.98 10.35 -5.49
C LEU A 120 12.50 10.51 -5.53
N ILE A 121 13.01 11.11 -6.60
CA ILE A 121 14.43 11.30 -6.84
C ILE A 121 14.73 12.79 -7.03
N ALA A 122 15.89 13.23 -6.55
CA ALA A 122 16.47 14.50 -6.96
C ALA A 122 17.31 14.31 -8.23
N LEU A 123 17.25 15.27 -9.14
CA LEU A 123 18.06 15.33 -10.34
C LEU A 123 19.12 16.41 -10.19
N THR A 124 20.39 16.03 -10.23
CA THR A 124 21.51 16.93 -9.93
C THR A 124 22.65 16.81 -10.94
N ASP A 125 23.38 17.90 -11.18
CA ASP A 125 24.56 17.92 -12.05
C ASP A 125 25.82 17.35 -11.36
N ILE A 126 25.84 17.41 -10.04
CA ILE A 126 26.89 16.86 -9.18
C ILE A 126 26.30 15.85 -8.20
N ARG A 127 27.10 14.86 -7.81
CA ARG A 127 26.77 14.03 -6.64
C ARG A 127 26.72 14.93 -5.39
N PRO A 128 25.56 15.09 -4.73
CA PRO A 128 25.43 16.05 -3.65
C PRO A 128 26.28 15.61 -2.45
N LYS A 129 27.01 16.56 -1.85
CA LYS A 129 27.76 16.37 -0.60
C LYS A 129 27.05 16.98 0.62
N CYS A 130 26.04 17.80 0.38
CA CYS A 130 25.10 18.35 1.35
C CYS A 130 23.80 18.75 0.62
N SER A 131 22.76 19.05 1.39
CA SER A 131 21.46 19.52 0.89
C SER A 131 21.55 20.80 0.06
N ASP A 132 22.47 21.71 0.38
CA ASP A 132 22.60 23.02 -0.29
C ASP A 132 22.97 22.88 -1.77
N HIS A 133 23.58 21.75 -2.16
CA HIS A 133 23.91 21.46 -3.55
C HIS A 133 22.66 21.28 -4.43
N LEU A 134 21.49 21.02 -3.84
CA LEU A 134 20.21 20.97 -4.55
C LEU A 134 19.64 22.36 -4.88
N ASN A 135 20.23 23.44 -4.35
CA ASN A 135 19.83 24.83 -4.56
C ASN A 135 20.82 25.60 -5.45
N SER A 136 21.43 24.93 -6.42
CA SER A 136 22.30 25.58 -7.40
C SER A 136 21.50 26.61 -8.24
N PRO A 137 22.10 27.77 -8.61
CA PRO A 137 21.45 28.77 -9.47
C PRO A 137 20.98 28.22 -10.83
N ARG A 138 21.56 27.10 -11.30
CA ARG A 138 21.20 26.48 -12.58
C ARG A 138 20.04 25.49 -12.48
N ASP A 139 19.90 24.79 -11.35
CA ASP A 139 18.92 23.73 -11.13
C ASP A 139 18.34 23.85 -9.71
N SER A 140 17.49 24.86 -9.47
CA SER A 140 16.84 25.03 -8.17
C SER A 140 15.90 23.86 -7.90
N TYR A 141 16.25 23.00 -6.94
CA TYR A 141 15.45 21.90 -6.41
C TYR A 141 14.61 21.17 -7.48
N LEU A 142 15.30 20.40 -8.34
CA LEU A 142 14.68 19.60 -9.39
C LEU A 142 14.45 18.16 -8.87
N ILE A 143 13.19 17.77 -8.75
CA ILE A 143 12.79 16.44 -8.29
C ILE A 143 11.90 15.75 -9.33
N ALA A 144 11.92 14.44 -9.35
CA ALA A 144 11.09 13.63 -10.22
C ALA A 144 10.52 12.42 -9.49
N TYR A 145 9.33 12.00 -9.92
CA TYR A 145 8.65 10.81 -9.44
C TYR A 145 8.77 9.70 -10.48
N VAL A 146 9.23 8.53 -10.06
CA VAL A 146 9.38 7.35 -10.90
C VAL A 146 8.03 6.65 -11.05
N ILE A 147 7.57 6.54 -12.28
CA ILE A 147 6.28 5.95 -12.65
C ILE A 147 6.53 4.50 -13.09
N PRO A 148 5.61 3.56 -12.79
CA PRO A 148 5.65 2.22 -13.37
C PRO A 148 5.79 2.29 -14.91
N GLY A 149 6.86 1.68 -15.44
CA GLY A 149 7.13 1.52 -16.86
C GLY A 149 7.26 0.04 -17.22
N GLY A 150 7.02 -0.31 -18.49
CA GLY A 150 7.08 -1.70 -18.98
C GLY A 150 8.29 -2.00 -19.87
N ASP A 151 9.34 -1.18 -19.82
CA ASP A 151 10.51 -1.25 -20.71
C ASP A 151 11.79 -1.07 -19.88
N ASP A 152 12.97 -1.41 -20.39
CA ASP A 152 14.30 -1.27 -19.72
C ASP A 152 14.70 0.19 -19.41
N ARG A 153 13.76 1.14 -19.55
CA ARG A 153 13.95 2.56 -19.30
C ARG A 153 13.08 3.00 -18.15
N VAL A 154 13.68 3.73 -17.23
CA VAL A 154 12.97 4.33 -16.11
C VAL A 154 12.09 5.47 -16.64
N PHE A 155 10.79 5.38 -16.39
CA PHE A 155 9.82 6.41 -16.77
C PHE A 155 9.60 7.36 -15.59
N ILE A 156 9.83 8.66 -15.80
CA ILE A 156 9.72 9.66 -14.74
C ILE A 156 8.79 10.80 -15.12
N ARG A 157 8.24 11.44 -14.08
CA ARG A 157 7.61 12.75 -14.17
C ARG A 157 8.40 13.73 -13.34
N SER A 158 8.86 14.82 -13.94
CA SER A 158 9.65 15.85 -13.27
C SER A 158 8.78 17.00 -12.76
N SER A 159 9.22 17.67 -11.69
CA SER A 159 8.58 18.87 -11.15
C SER A 159 8.71 20.08 -12.07
N LYS A 160 9.82 20.16 -12.81
CA LYS A 160 10.14 21.23 -13.77
C LYS A 160 10.72 20.65 -15.07
N PRO A 161 10.77 21.40 -16.19
CA PRO A 161 11.43 20.95 -17.40
C PRO A 161 12.90 20.62 -17.15
N ILE A 162 13.37 19.50 -17.71
CA ILE A 162 14.79 19.13 -17.70
C ILE A 162 15.46 19.80 -18.90
N SER A 163 16.25 20.86 -18.66
CA SER A 163 16.80 21.74 -19.72
C SER A 163 18.03 21.16 -20.46
N ARG A 164 18.28 19.85 -20.41
CA ARG A 164 19.48 19.25 -21.01
C ARG A 164 19.18 18.53 -22.32
N GLY A 165 19.49 19.21 -23.43
CA GLY A 165 19.52 18.61 -24.76
C GLY A 165 20.69 17.62 -24.90
N GLY A 166 20.42 16.43 -25.41
CA GLY A 166 21.42 15.39 -25.65
C GLY A 166 22.42 15.77 -26.74
N GLY A 167 23.46 16.53 -26.36
CA GLY A 167 24.61 16.84 -27.18
C GLY A 167 25.91 16.63 -26.42
N GLU A 168 26.94 16.15 -27.12
CA GLU A 168 28.32 15.99 -26.66
C GLU A 168 28.82 17.31 -26.04
N GLY A 169 28.91 17.36 -24.72
CA GLY A 169 29.26 18.56 -23.95
C GLY A 169 28.34 18.87 -22.76
N GLY A 170 27.18 18.21 -22.67
CA GLY A 170 26.39 18.21 -21.45
C GLY A 170 27.12 17.46 -20.34
N GLY A 171 27.49 18.15 -19.26
CA GLY A 171 28.06 17.52 -18.05
C GLY A 171 27.21 16.36 -17.47
N LYS A 172 27.68 15.75 -16.37
CA LYS A 172 27.00 14.59 -15.78
C LYS A 172 25.65 14.96 -15.16
N LEU A 173 24.70 14.03 -15.17
CA LEU A 173 23.42 14.13 -14.47
C LEU A 173 23.28 12.90 -13.57
N PHE A 174 22.79 13.09 -12.35
CA PHE A 174 22.62 12.05 -11.37
C PHE A 174 21.16 12.00 -10.91
N ALA A 175 20.66 10.80 -10.67
CA ALA A 175 19.45 10.56 -9.89
C ALA A 175 19.86 10.17 -8.47
N VAL A 176 19.37 10.93 -7.49
CA VAL A 176 19.62 10.69 -6.07
C VAL A 176 18.31 10.29 -5.42
N TYR A 177 18.27 9.12 -4.78
CA TYR A 177 17.07 8.66 -4.08
C TYR A 177 16.73 9.60 -2.92
N LEU A 178 15.46 10.01 -2.84
CA LEU A 178 14.95 10.76 -1.70
C LEU A 178 14.08 9.86 -0.81
N ILE A 179 12.89 9.50 -1.27
CA ILE A 179 11.91 8.68 -0.54
C ILE A 179 11.12 7.81 -1.51
N ASN A 180 10.51 6.72 -1.04
CA ASN A 180 9.52 5.98 -1.82
C ASN A 180 8.11 6.38 -1.39
N MET A 181 7.36 7.02 -2.29
CA MET A 181 6.02 7.53 -1.98
C MET A 181 4.89 6.53 -2.26
N THR A 182 5.18 5.25 -2.53
CA THR A 182 4.14 4.27 -2.91
C THR A 182 3.05 4.14 -1.85
N THR A 183 3.44 4.03 -0.58
CA THR A 183 2.50 3.94 0.54
C THR A 183 1.69 5.21 0.68
N ASN A 184 2.35 6.37 0.66
CA ASN A 184 1.70 7.68 0.80
C ASN A 184 0.69 7.93 -0.35
N VAL A 185 1.05 7.59 -1.59
CA VAL A 185 0.17 7.66 -2.76
C VAL A 185 -1.04 6.72 -2.63
N ARG A 186 -0.86 5.51 -2.10
CA ARG A 186 -1.96 4.55 -1.88
C ARG A 186 -2.93 5.05 -0.80
N ILE A 187 -2.42 5.58 0.31
CA ILE A 187 -3.24 6.18 1.38
C ILE A 187 -3.99 7.40 0.84
N TRP A 188 -3.30 8.31 0.13
CA TRP A 188 -3.92 9.47 -0.48
C TRP A 188 -5.10 9.06 -1.36
N LYS A 189 -4.89 8.09 -2.26
CA LYS A 189 -5.95 7.56 -3.14
C LYS A 189 -7.13 7.00 -2.34
N ALA A 190 -6.88 6.29 -1.24
CA ALA A 190 -7.93 5.77 -0.38
C ALA A 190 -8.74 6.89 0.31
N LEU A 191 -8.07 7.97 0.74
CA LEU A 191 -8.72 9.11 1.40
C LEU A 191 -9.58 9.95 0.43
N ILE A 192 -9.14 10.14 -0.82
CA ILE A 192 -9.85 10.98 -1.80
C ILE A 192 -10.83 10.21 -2.69
N SER A 193 -10.93 8.88 -2.57
CA SER A 193 -11.72 8.07 -3.49
C SER A 193 -13.23 8.25 -3.26
N GLU A 194 -13.86 9.11 -4.05
CA GLU A 194 -15.31 9.38 -3.98
C GLU A 194 -16.18 8.16 -4.36
N LYS A 195 -15.65 7.23 -5.16
CA LYS A 195 -16.36 6.01 -5.60
C LYS A 195 -16.20 4.81 -4.65
N ALA A 196 -15.50 4.98 -3.52
CA ALA A 196 -15.24 3.87 -2.60
C ALA A 196 -16.51 3.43 -1.86
N ASN A 197 -16.66 2.13 -1.63
CA ASN A 197 -17.69 1.61 -0.73
C ASN A 197 -17.33 1.98 0.71
N THR A 198 -18.12 2.85 1.33
CA THR A 198 -17.89 3.40 2.68
C THR A 198 -18.73 2.72 3.75
N ASN A 199 -19.44 1.62 3.45
CA ASN A 199 -20.40 1.02 4.38
C ASN A 199 -19.75 0.54 5.68
N ILE A 200 -18.57 -0.08 5.60
CA ILE A 200 -17.80 -0.50 6.78
C ILE A 200 -17.41 0.74 7.60
N ILE A 201 -16.96 1.81 6.95
CA ILE A 201 -16.53 3.04 7.63
C ILE A 201 -17.72 3.71 8.33
N LYS A 202 -18.89 3.77 7.69
CA LYS A 202 -20.13 4.28 8.32
C LYS A 202 -20.47 3.50 9.58
N ASN A 203 -20.28 2.18 9.57
CA ASN A 203 -20.53 1.31 10.71
C ASN A 203 -19.51 1.51 11.83
N VAL A 204 -18.21 1.68 11.50
CA VAL A 204 -17.17 2.03 12.50
C VAL A 204 -17.48 3.37 13.16
N LEU A 205 -17.81 4.38 12.35
CA LEU A 205 -18.00 5.75 12.82
C LEU A 205 -19.34 5.98 13.53
N GLN A 206 -20.29 5.04 13.44
CA GLN A 206 -21.65 5.17 14.00
C GLN A 206 -22.36 6.45 13.53
N VAL A 207 -22.17 6.83 12.26
CA VAL A 207 -22.68 8.09 11.65
C VAL A 207 -24.22 8.21 11.71
N GLN A 208 -24.94 7.13 12.02
CA GLN A 208 -26.38 7.16 12.33
C GLN A 208 -26.66 6.49 13.67
N PRO A 209 -27.08 7.24 14.71
CA PRO A 209 -27.48 6.68 16.00
C PRO A 209 -28.81 5.90 15.96
N ASN A 210 -29.55 5.99 14.85
CA ASN A 210 -30.98 5.64 14.80
C ASN A 210 -31.26 4.20 14.32
N SER A 211 -30.25 3.44 13.89
CA SER A 211 -30.43 1.99 13.77
C SER A 211 -30.14 1.38 15.13
N SER A 212 -31.19 0.95 15.81
CA SER A 212 -31.19 0.15 17.05
C SER A 212 -30.54 -1.23 16.88
N GLN A 213 -29.31 -1.25 16.38
CA GLN A 213 -28.45 -2.41 16.21
C GLN A 213 -27.07 -2.12 16.80
N GLY A 214 -27.04 -1.76 18.08
CA GLY A 214 -25.85 -1.84 18.93
C GLY A 214 -25.45 -3.29 19.25
N GLY A 215 -26.06 -4.28 18.58
CA GLY A 215 -25.67 -5.68 18.64
C GLY A 215 -24.84 -6.04 17.41
N ASN A 216 -23.59 -6.45 17.63
CA ASN A 216 -22.72 -7.02 16.60
C ASN A 216 -23.21 -8.40 16.07
N SER A 217 -24.50 -8.70 16.16
CA SER A 217 -25.14 -9.92 15.70
C SER A 217 -26.38 -9.55 14.88
N CYS A 218 -26.54 -10.19 13.72
CA CYS A 218 -27.71 -9.98 12.89
C CYS A 218 -28.90 -10.69 13.55
N SER A 219 -29.89 -9.92 14.02
CA SER A 219 -31.11 -10.46 14.65
C SER A 219 -31.90 -11.39 13.72
N ILE A 220 -31.76 -11.21 12.41
CA ILE A 220 -32.40 -12.06 11.39
C ILE A 220 -31.67 -13.41 11.28
N CYS A 221 -30.33 -13.41 11.26
CA CYS A 221 -29.52 -14.62 11.11
C CYS A 221 -29.44 -15.48 12.37
N PHE A 222 -29.64 -14.90 13.56
CA PHE A 222 -29.57 -15.61 14.84
C PHE A 222 -30.59 -16.78 14.94
N SER A 223 -31.62 -16.78 14.09
CA SER A 223 -32.67 -17.81 14.05
C SER A 223 -32.35 -19.02 13.16
N LYS A 224 -31.25 -19.02 12.39
CA LYS A 224 -30.94 -20.07 11.41
C LYS A 224 -29.54 -20.65 11.63
N GLU A 225 -29.39 -21.42 12.69
CA GLU A 225 -28.18 -22.22 12.90
C GLU A 225 -28.23 -23.48 12.02
N LYS A 226 -27.89 -23.33 10.73
CA LYS A 226 -27.53 -24.46 9.87
C LYS A 226 -26.02 -24.49 9.75
N CYS A 227 -25.40 -25.29 10.62
CA CYS A 227 -24.02 -25.70 10.45
C CYS A 227 -23.88 -26.40 9.09
N SER A 228 -22.90 -26.00 8.27
CA SER A 228 -22.71 -26.65 6.97
C SER A 228 -22.17 -28.06 7.21
N PRO A 229 -22.73 -29.11 6.59
CA PRO A 229 -22.28 -30.50 6.80
C PRO A 229 -20.78 -30.70 6.55
N ALA A 230 -20.20 -29.91 5.63
CA ALA A 230 -18.78 -29.94 5.30
C ALA A 230 -17.85 -29.47 6.44
N LEU A 231 -18.31 -28.56 7.30
CA LEU A 231 -17.55 -28.14 8.49
C LEU A 231 -17.76 -29.14 9.63
N SER A 232 -18.99 -29.57 9.88
CA SER A 232 -19.33 -30.36 11.08
C SER A 232 -18.62 -31.70 11.21
N ILE A 233 -18.19 -32.32 10.10
CA ILE A 233 -17.52 -33.63 10.11
C ILE A 233 -16.04 -33.52 10.52
N LYS A 234 -15.32 -32.48 10.04
CA LYS A 234 -13.88 -32.29 10.32
C LYS A 234 -13.60 -31.25 11.42
N TRP A 235 -14.59 -30.45 11.81
CA TRP A 235 -14.45 -29.40 12.84
C TRP A 235 -13.98 -29.91 14.21
N PRO A 236 -14.54 -31.00 14.78
CA PRO A 236 -14.17 -31.43 16.13
C PRO A 236 -12.70 -31.88 16.25
N SER A 237 -12.14 -32.51 15.22
CA SER A 237 -10.74 -32.94 15.21
C SER A 237 -9.77 -31.81 14.92
N MET A 238 -10.20 -30.73 14.28
CA MET A 238 -9.33 -29.60 13.90
C MET A 238 -9.31 -28.48 14.93
N CYS A 239 -10.33 -28.39 15.79
CA CYS A 239 -10.46 -27.38 16.83
C CYS A 239 -10.10 -27.89 18.24
N SER A 240 -9.61 -29.12 18.40
CA SER A 240 -9.23 -29.71 19.70
C SER A 240 -8.22 -28.85 20.47
N ASP A 241 -7.42 -28.07 19.75
CA ASP A 241 -6.33 -27.28 20.31
C ASP A 241 -6.70 -25.79 20.48
N LEU A 242 -7.96 -25.41 20.29
CA LEU A 242 -8.46 -24.07 20.57
C LEU A 242 -9.08 -24.03 21.97
N ASN A 243 -8.86 -22.92 22.69
CA ASN A 243 -9.65 -22.67 23.90
C ASN A 243 -11.01 -22.05 23.55
N ASP A 244 -11.93 -22.02 24.52
CA ASP A 244 -13.30 -21.53 24.35
C ASP A 244 -13.38 -20.13 23.73
N SER A 245 -12.46 -19.22 24.09
CA SER A 245 -12.47 -17.85 23.56
C SER A 245 -12.06 -17.79 22.08
N GLN A 246 -11.10 -18.63 21.70
CA GLN A 246 -10.65 -18.75 20.31
C GLN A 246 -11.72 -19.45 19.47
N GLU A 247 -12.30 -20.54 19.98
CA GLU A 247 -13.37 -21.27 19.29
C GLU A 247 -14.58 -20.35 19.06
N ALA A 248 -15.01 -19.60 20.08
CA ALA A 248 -16.09 -18.63 19.96
C ALA A 248 -15.77 -17.54 18.92
N ALA A 249 -14.53 -17.08 18.83
CA ALA A 249 -14.12 -16.10 17.81
C ALA A 249 -14.25 -16.67 16.39
N VAL A 250 -13.83 -17.92 16.16
CA VAL A 250 -13.95 -18.55 14.84
C VAL A 250 -15.42 -18.82 14.49
N TRP A 251 -16.23 -19.30 15.43
CA TRP A 251 -17.68 -19.49 15.23
C TRP A 251 -18.38 -18.18 14.88
N ASN A 252 -18.04 -17.09 15.57
CA ASN A 252 -18.55 -15.77 15.22
C ASN A 252 -18.17 -15.39 13.78
N CYS A 253 -16.93 -15.64 13.35
CA CYS A 253 -16.50 -15.38 11.97
C CYS A 253 -17.33 -16.17 10.94
N ILE A 254 -17.52 -17.47 11.18
CA ILE A 254 -18.34 -18.36 10.33
C ILE A 254 -19.78 -17.85 10.23
N SER A 255 -20.40 -17.54 11.36
CA SER A 255 -21.78 -17.07 11.40
C SER A 255 -21.96 -15.75 10.65
N LEU A 256 -20.98 -14.84 10.77
CA LEU A 256 -21.00 -13.56 10.07
C LEU A 256 -20.77 -13.70 8.56
N SER A 257 -19.96 -14.66 8.12
CA SER A 257 -19.72 -14.91 6.69
C SER A 257 -20.99 -15.30 5.92
N LYS A 258 -22.00 -15.84 6.62
CA LYS A 258 -23.30 -16.23 6.04
C LYS A 258 -24.34 -15.10 6.05
N CYS A 259 -24.05 -13.96 6.68
CA CYS A 259 -24.99 -12.85 6.80
C CYS A 259 -24.95 -11.97 5.55
N THR A 260 -26.08 -11.86 4.84
CA THR A 260 -26.23 -10.95 3.69
C THR A 260 -27.00 -9.67 4.03
N HIS A 261 -27.44 -9.50 5.28
CA HIS A 261 -28.32 -8.41 5.68
C HIS A 261 -27.58 -7.13 6.08
N GLN A 262 -26.33 -7.24 6.54
CA GLN A 262 -25.57 -6.10 7.06
C GLN A 262 -24.06 -6.32 6.96
N ASN A 263 -23.30 -5.23 6.84
CA ASN A 263 -21.84 -5.25 6.92
C ASN A 263 -21.42 -5.29 8.39
N THR A 264 -20.81 -6.37 8.84
CA THR A 264 -20.45 -6.55 10.26
C THR A 264 -18.98 -6.34 10.53
N ILE A 265 -18.68 -5.81 11.72
CA ILE A 265 -17.32 -5.62 12.21
C ILE A 265 -17.20 -6.32 13.55
N LYS A 266 -16.10 -7.04 13.74
CA LYS A 266 -15.75 -7.67 15.00
C LYS A 266 -14.30 -7.36 15.33
N LEU A 267 -14.07 -7.00 16.58
CA LEU A 267 -12.74 -6.88 17.14
C LEU A 267 -12.41 -8.18 17.88
N ILE A 268 -11.34 -8.85 17.45
CA ILE A 268 -10.74 -9.94 18.22
C ILE A 268 -9.51 -9.36 18.91
N TRP A 269 -9.54 -9.34 20.24
CA TRP A 269 -8.46 -8.83 21.04
C TRP A 269 -7.85 -9.96 21.88
N GLY A 270 -6.53 -9.94 22.03
CA GLY A 270 -5.81 -10.95 22.80
C GLY A 270 -4.42 -10.44 23.23
N PRO A 271 -4.03 -10.62 24.51
CA PRO A 271 -2.68 -10.33 25.00
C PRO A 271 -1.57 -11.05 24.20
N PRO A 272 -0.29 -10.68 24.40
CA PRO A 272 0.84 -11.44 23.87
C PRO A 272 0.74 -12.93 24.25
N GLY A 273 1.06 -13.83 23.31
CA GLY A 273 1.03 -15.28 23.57
C GLY A 273 -0.35 -15.96 23.52
N THR A 274 -1.46 -15.23 23.39
CA THR A 274 -2.82 -15.86 23.42
C THR A 274 -3.27 -16.52 22.11
N GLY A 275 -2.34 -16.79 21.20
CA GLY A 275 -2.65 -17.51 19.96
C GLY A 275 -3.48 -16.73 18.93
N LYS A 276 -3.43 -15.39 18.91
CA LYS A 276 -4.15 -14.55 17.91
C LYS A 276 -3.99 -15.06 16.48
N THR A 277 -2.75 -15.31 16.07
CA THR A 277 -2.45 -15.82 14.71
C THR A 277 -3.06 -17.20 14.49
N LYS A 278 -3.08 -18.07 15.50
CA LYS A 278 -3.75 -19.38 15.43
C LYS A 278 -5.25 -19.20 15.20
N THR A 279 -5.90 -18.30 15.93
CA THR A 279 -7.33 -17.97 15.75
C THR A 279 -7.62 -17.43 14.35
N VAL A 280 -6.76 -16.54 13.83
CA VAL A 280 -6.88 -16.01 12.47
C VAL A 280 -6.74 -17.13 11.43
N SER A 281 -5.68 -17.94 11.50
CA SER A 281 -5.47 -19.06 10.57
C SER A 281 -6.62 -20.07 10.57
N MET A 282 -7.17 -20.39 11.75
CA MET A 282 -8.37 -21.25 11.85
C MET A 282 -9.62 -20.61 11.24
N SER A 283 -9.77 -19.29 11.38
CA SER A 283 -10.86 -18.54 10.75
C SER A 283 -10.74 -18.57 9.22
N LEU A 284 -9.54 -18.33 8.68
CA LEU A 284 -9.29 -18.39 7.25
C LEU A 284 -9.51 -19.79 6.69
N PHE A 285 -9.06 -20.82 7.41
CA PHE A 285 -9.28 -22.20 7.05
C PHE A 285 -10.79 -22.52 6.98
N ALA A 286 -11.56 -22.12 7.99
CA ALA A 286 -13.01 -22.30 8.01
C ALA A 286 -13.70 -21.60 6.84
N LEU A 287 -13.34 -20.34 6.57
CA LEU A 287 -13.87 -19.55 5.45
C LEU A 287 -13.52 -20.19 4.10
N LEU A 288 -12.31 -20.73 3.94
CA LEU A 288 -11.88 -21.46 2.75
C LEU A 288 -12.73 -22.71 2.53
N LYS A 289 -12.98 -23.52 3.57
CA LYS A 289 -13.86 -24.71 3.47
C LYS A 289 -15.31 -24.34 3.18
N LEU A 290 -15.75 -23.14 3.56
CA LEU A 290 -17.04 -22.57 3.19
C LEU A 290 -17.06 -21.96 1.78
N LYS A 291 -15.95 -21.98 1.05
CA LYS A 291 -15.77 -21.35 -0.27
C LYS A 291 -16.03 -19.85 -0.26
N CYS A 292 -15.76 -19.19 0.87
CA CYS A 292 -15.81 -17.74 0.97
C CYS A 292 -14.56 -17.14 0.30
N ARG A 293 -14.75 -16.15 -0.59
CA ARG A 293 -13.64 -15.33 -1.06
C ARG A 293 -13.19 -14.42 0.07
N THR A 294 -11.98 -14.61 0.56
CA THR A 294 -11.47 -13.90 1.73
C THR A 294 -10.20 -13.15 1.39
N LEU A 295 -10.16 -11.86 1.71
CA LEU A 295 -8.95 -11.04 1.67
C LEU A 295 -8.41 -10.91 3.08
N THR A 296 -7.14 -11.25 3.27
CA THR A 296 -6.42 -11.07 4.54
C THR A 296 -5.25 -10.14 4.33
N CYS A 297 -5.10 -9.18 5.23
CA CYS A 297 -4.02 -8.21 5.21
C CYS A 297 -3.34 -8.16 6.59
N ALA A 298 -2.04 -7.86 6.61
CA ALA A 298 -1.31 -7.52 7.81
C ALA A 298 -0.36 -6.33 7.54
N PRO A 299 0.05 -5.57 8.58
CA PRO A 299 0.91 -4.40 8.40
C PRO A 299 2.32 -4.72 7.90
N THR A 300 2.82 -5.94 8.10
CA THR A 300 4.19 -6.34 7.73
C THR A 300 4.21 -7.60 6.88
N ASN A 301 5.20 -7.72 5.99
CA ASN A 301 5.40 -8.92 5.16
C ASN A 301 5.55 -10.18 6.02
N VAL A 302 6.31 -10.10 7.13
CA VAL A 302 6.52 -11.21 8.06
C VAL A 302 5.19 -11.72 8.64
N ALA A 303 4.28 -10.81 9.02
CA ALA A 303 2.98 -11.21 9.56
C ALA A 303 2.07 -11.84 8.49
N VAL A 304 2.15 -11.37 7.24
CA VAL A 304 1.44 -12.02 6.12
C VAL A 304 1.96 -13.44 5.92
N LEU A 305 3.27 -13.62 5.80
CA LEU A 305 3.91 -14.91 5.56
C LEU A 305 3.63 -15.91 6.70
N GLU A 306 3.70 -15.46 7.95
CA GLU A 306 3.37 -16.30 9.12
C GLU A 306 1.92 -16.80 9.08
N VAL A 307 0.96 -15.93 8.73
CA VAL A 307 -0.45 -16.33 8.60
C VAL A 307 -0.64 -17.31 7.44
N THR A 308 0.04 -17.07 6.31
CA THR A 308 0.01 -17.95 5.13
C THR A 308 0.57 -19.33 5.46
N ALA A 309 1.77 -19.41 6.06
CA ALA A 309 2.41 -20.68 6.42
C ALA A 309 1.53 -21.50 7.38
N ARG A 310 0.95 -20.87 8.41
CA ARG A 310 0.01 -21.54 9.33
C ARG A 310 -1.24 -22.04 8.63
N LEU A 311 -1.80 -21.26 7.70
CA LEU A 311 -2.97 -21.68 6.93
C LEU A 311 -2.65 -22.89 6.06
N LEU A 312 -1.50 -22.90 5.39
CA LEU A 312 -1.04 -24.05 4.61
C LEU A 312 -0.84 -25.29 5.47
N GLY A 313 -0.24 -25.14 6.66
CA GLY A 313 -0.11 -26.23 7.62
C GLY A 313 -1.47 -26.87 7.98
N LEU A 314 -2.49 -26.06 8.23
CA LEU A 314 -3.86 -26.55 8.49
C LEU A 314 -4.49 -27.25 7.28
N ILE A 315 -4.20 -26.77 6.08
CA ILE A 315 -4.71 -27.37 4.84
C ILE A 315 -4.07 -28.72 4.60
N ASN A 316 -2.74 -28.81 4.72
CA ASN A 316 -1.97 -30.04 4.55
C ASN A 316 -2.42 -31.13 5.53
N GLN A 317 -2.71 -30.77 6.79
CA GLN A 317 -3.27 -31.70 7.77
C GLN A 317 -4.71 -32.15 7.45
N SER A 318 -5.45 -31.39 6.66
CA SER A 318 -6.86 -31.66 6.33
C SER A 318 -7.09 -32.49 5.07
N LEU A 319 -6.05 -32.68 4.26
CA LEU A 319 -6.11 -33.34 2.96
C LEU A 319 -5.94 -34.85 3.13
N ASP A 320 -6.94 -35.61 2.68
CA ASP A 320 -6.91 -37.09 2.72
C ASP A 320 -6.08 -37.68 1.55
N TYR A 321 -5.83 -36.90 0.48
CA TYR A 321 -5.10 -37.31 -0.73
C TYR A 321 -4.31 -36.15 -1.36
N GLY A 322 -3.04 -35.99 -0.97
CA GLY A 322 -2.04 -35.12 -1.66
C GLY A 322 -2.35 -33.61 -1.71
N LYS A 323 -1.47 -32.82 -2.34
CA LYS A 323 -1.49 -31.33 -2.43
C LYS A 323 -2.67 -30.72 -3.23
N TYR A 324 -3.75 -31.45 -3.53
CA TYR A 324 -4.88 -30.93 -4.31
C TYR A 324 -5.67 -29.86 -3.50
N GLY A 325 -5.77 -28.64 -4.02
CA GLY A 325 -6.56 -27.53 -3.42
C GLY A 325 -5.76 -26.26 -3.08
N LEU A 326 -4.44 -26.24 -3.27
CA LEU A 326 -3.60 -25.05 -3.01
C LEU A 326 -3.81 -23.91 -4.03
N GLY A 327 -4.35 -24.20 -5.22
CA GLY A 327 -4.64 -23.21 -6.25
C GLY A 327 -5.71 -22.17 -5.88
N ASP A 328 -6.41 -22.36 -4.76
CA ASP A 328 -7.42 -21.43 -4.25
C ASP A 328 -6.82 -20.31 -3.36
N ILE A 329 -5.51 -20.35 -3.07
CA ILE A 329 -4.81 -19.37 -2.24
C ILE A 329 -3.81 -18.58 -3.08
N ILE A 330 -3.89 -17.25 -2.98
CA ILE A 330 -2.98 -16.34 -3.66
C ILE A 330 -2.27 -15.48 -2.61
N LEU A 331 -0.94 -15.58 -2.56
CA LEU A 331 -0.09 -14.67 -1.81
C LEU A 331 0.28 -13.49 -2.72
N PHE A 332 -0.15 -12.28 -2.37
CA PHE A 332 0.06 -11.09 -3.19
C PHE A 332 1.18 -10.19 -2.65
N GLY A 333 2.24 -10.01 -3.44
CA GLY A 333 3.32 -9.07 -3.14
C GLY A 333 4.58 -9.30 -3.99
N ASN A 334 5.62 -8.50 -3.73
CA ASN A 334 6.91 -8.66 -4.40
C ASN A 334 7.73 -9.73 -3.69
N GLY A 335 8.09 -10.81 -4.40
CA GLY A 335 8.76 -11.98 -3.83
C GLY A 335 10.08 -11.65 -3.12
N GLU A 336 10.92 -10.82 -3.73
CA GLU A 336 12.22 -10.41 -3.17
C GLU A 336 12.04 -9.63 -1.85
N ARG A 337 11.14 -8.65 -1.82
CA ARG A 337 10.85 -7.85 -0.62
C ARG A 337 10.16 -8.65 0.47
N MET A 338 9.41 -9.68 0.09
CA MET A 338 8.79 -10.60 1.03
C MET A 338 9.77 -11.67 1.52
N LYS A 339 10.87 -11.93 0.81
CA LYS A 339 11.85 -12.99 1.12
C LYS A 339 11.17 -14.36 1.26
N ILE A 340 10.32 -14.69 0.28
CA ILE A 340 9.50 -15.91 0.31
C ILE A 340 10.39 -17.16 0.39
N ASP A 341 11.57 -17.12 -0.24
CA ASP A 341 12.55 -18.22 -0.25
C ASP A 341 13.04 -18.62 1.16
N ASN A 342 12.85 -17.78 2.18
CA ASN A 342 13.22 -18.09 3.56
C ASN A 342 12.14 -18.92 4.30
N PHE A 343 11.02 -19.22 3.65
CA PHE A 343 9.91 -19.97 4.24
C PHE A 343 9.72 -21.27 3.46
N ASP A 344 10.36 -22.35 3.92
CA ASP A 344 10.33 -23.67 3.26
C ASP A 344 8.90 -24.15 2.95
N ASP A 345 7.95 -23.86 3.84
CA ASP A 345 6.52 -24.21 3.71
C ASP A 345 5.78 -23.47 2.56
N LEU A 346 6.38 -22.43 1.97
CA LEU A 346 5.78 -21.57 0.93
C LEU A 346 6.33 -21.80 -0.47
N VAL A 347 7.43 -22.55 -0.62
CA VAL A 347 8.21 -22.65 -1.86
C VAL A 347 7.93 -23.97 -2.62
N GLU A 348 7.04 -24.82 -2.11
CA GLU A 348 6.96 -26.24 -2.48
C GLU A 348 5.75 -26.71 -3.31
#